data_AF-A0A519J5W5-F1
#
_entry.id   AF-A0A519J5W5-F1
#
_cell.length_a   1.000
_cell.length_b   1.000
_cell.length_c   1.000
_cell.angle_alpha   90.00
_cell.angle_beta   90.00
_cell.angle_gamma   90.00
#
_symmetry.space_group_name_H-M   'P 1'
#
loop_
_entity.id
_entity.type
_entity.pdbx_description
1 polymer ?
#
loop_
_entity_poly.entity_id
_entity_poly.type
_entity_poly.pdbx_seq_one_letter_code
_entity_poly.pdbx_strand_id
1 'polypeptide(L)'
;MFNKLSAYQPQFLSVLRIAAGLMFLCHGTAKVLGFPAVEGVPGPGLSLAGLSGPLELVFGALLVLGLFTRPVAFLASGFCAVGYWLMPS
;
A
#
# COMPACT_ATOMS: atom_id res chain seq x y z
N MET A 1 -11.80 -27.47 -17.34
CA MET A 1 -11.63 -27.43 -15.85
C MET A 1 -11.45 -26.01 -15.30
N PHE A 2 -10.70 -25.10 -15.97
CA PHE A 2 -10.46 -23.72 -15.49
C PHE A 2 -11.61 -22.69 -15.62
N ASN A 3 -12.69 -22.99 -16.35
CA ASN A 3 -13.76 -22.01 -16.62
C ASN A 3 -14.48 -21.49 -15.36
N LYS A 4 -14.56 -22.27 -14.28
CA LYS A 4 -15.17 -21.79 -13.02
C LYS A 4 -14.28 -20.77 -12.30
N LEU A 5 -12.95 -20.85 -12.43
CA LEU A 5 -12.02 -19.91 -11.79
C LEU A 5 -12.03 -18.55 -12.50
N SER A 6 -12.14 -18.56 -13.84
CA SER A 6 -12.26 -17.35 -14.67
C SER A 6 -13.48 -16.50 -14.28
N ALA A 7 -14.60 -17.15 -13.94
CA ALA A 7 -15.82 -16.47 -13.51
C ALA A 7 -15.67 -15.67 -12.20
N TYR A 8 -14.73 -16.07 -11.32
CA TYR A 8 -14.46 -15.39 -10.04
C TYR A 8 -13.27 -14.42 -10.09
N GLN A 9 -12.56 -14.37 -11.23
CA GLN A 9 -11.41 -13.49 -11.43
C GLN A 9 -11.69 -12.01 -11.05
N PRO A 10 -12.81 -11.37 -11.47
CA PRO A 10 -13.02 -9.96 -11.14
C PRO A 10 -13.25 -9.70 -9.65
N GLN A 11 -13.84 -10.67 -8.92
CA GLN A 11 -14.06 -10.59 -7.47
C GLN A 11 -12.73 -10.69 -6.73
N PHE A 12 -11.89 -11.66 -7.08
CA PHE A 12 -10.55 -11.80 -6.48
C PHE A 12 -9.68 -10.58 -6.72
N LEU A 13 -9.70 -10.01 -7.94
CA LEU A 13 -8.95 -8.79 -8.24
C LEU A 13 -9.43 -7.58 -7.42
N SER A 14 -10.74 -7.45 -7.19
CA SER A 14 -11.28 -6.42 -6.29
C SER A 14 -10.83 -6.61 -4.85
N VAL A 15 -10.90 -7.84 -4.32
CA VAL A 15 -10.48 -8.15 -2.95
C VAL A 15 -9.00 -7.88 -2.76
N LEU A 16 -8.15 -8.35 -3.69
CA LEU A 16 -6.71 -8.14 -3.62
C LEU A 16 -6.36 -6.64 -3.65
N ARG A 17 -7.04 -5.86 -4.49
CA ARG A 17 -6.87 -4.41 -4.55
C ARG A 17 -7.20 -3.74 -3.22
N ILE A 18 -8.36 -4.08 -2.64
CA ILE A 18 -8.81 -3.49 -1.38
C ILE A 18 -7.86 -3.91 -0.24
N ALA A 19 -7.49 -5.18 -0.16
CA ALA A 19 -6.55 -5.67 0.84
C ALA A 19 -5.19 -4.96 0.77
N ALA A 20 -4.62 -4.83 -0.43
CA ALA A 20 -3.37 -4.08 -0.64
C ALA A 20 -3.53 -2.61 -0.23
N GLY A 21 -4.59 -1.95 -0.67
CA GLY A 21 -4.87 -0.55 -0.32
C GLY A 21 -5.05 -0.33 1.19
N LEU A 22 -5.72 -1.27 1.88
CA LEU A 22 -5.89 -1.24 3.33
C LEU A 22 -4.55 -1.44 4.06
N MET A 23 -3.66 -2.32 3.59
CA MET A 23 -2.33 -2.49 4.19
C MET A 23 -1.50 -1.20 4.09
N PHE A 24 -1.53 -0.55 2.92
CA PHE A 24 -0.89 0.75 2.70
C PHE A 24 -1.46 1.85 3.60
N LEU A 25 -2.79 1.91 3.74
CA LEU A 25 -3.43 2.85 4.65
C LEU A 25 -3.03 2.59 6.11
N CYS A 26 -2.96 1.34 6.55
CA CYS A 26 -2.56 1.00 7.91
C CYS A 26 -1.11 1.44 8.20
N HIS A 27 -0.18 1.20 7.27
CA HIS A 27 1.21 1.65 7.41
C HIS A 27 1.35 3.18 7.33
N GLY A 28 0.65 3.81 6.38
CA GLY A 28 0.65 5.26 6.22
C GLY A 28 0.06 5.99 7.43
N THR A 29 -1.05 5.49 7.98
CA THR A 29 -1.67 6.05 9.20
C THR A 29 -0.81 5.86 10.44
N ALA A 30 -0.13 4.71 10.57
CA ALA A 30 0.84 4.51 11.66
C ALA A 30 1.99 5.53 11.60
N LYS A 31 2.53 5.83 10.41
CA LYS A 31 3.64 6.78 10.22
C LYS A 31 3.22 8.26 10.31
N VAL A 32 2.05 8.61 9.77
CA VAL A 32 1.58 10.00 9.66
C VAL A 32 0.77 10.43 10.88
N LEU A 33 -0.12 9.56 11.36
CA LEU A 33 -1.07 9.85 12.45
C LEU A 33 -0.68 9.20 13.78
N GLY A 34 0.34 8.32 13.79
CA GLY A 34 0.72 7.58 14.99
C GLY A 34 -0.32 6.54 15.42
N PHE A 35 -1.23 6.16 14.52
CA PHE A 35 -2.34 5.26 14.82
C PHE A 35 -2.48 4.19 13.74
N PRO A 36 -2.41 2.89 14.06
CA PRO A 36 -2.17 2.28 15.38
C PRO A 36 -0.75 2.59 15.91
N ALA A 37 -0.63 2.76 17.23
CA ALA A 37 0.65 3.01 17.88
C ALA A 37 1.51 1.74 17.81
N VAL A 38 2.54 1.76 16.96
CA VAL A 38 3.50 0.68 16.80
C VAL A 38 4.88 1.22 17.19
N GLU A 39 5.52 0.61 18.18
CA GLU A 39 6.87 0.97 18.59
C GLU A 39 7.86 0.70 17.44
N GLY A 40 8.79 1.64 17.21
CA GLY A 40 9.79 1.53 16.14
C GLY A 40 9.36 2.09 14.79
N VAL A 41 8.15 2.64 14.65
CA VAL A 41 7.76 3.38 13.45
C VAL A 41 8.49 4.72 13.41
N PRO A 42 9.27 5.03 12.36
CA PRO A 42 9.94 6.31 12.24
C PRO A 42 8.90 7.43 12.14
N GLY A 43 9.01 8.42 13.02
CA GLY A 43 8.12 9.57 13.06
C GLY A 43 8.21 10.45 11.80
N PRO A 44 7.30 11.43 11.66
CA PRO A 44 7.28 12.35 10.53
C PRO A 44 8.64 13.06 10.36
N GLY A 45 9.20 13.03 9.15
CA GLY A 45 10.50 13.64 8.87
C GLY A 45 10.87 13.60 7.39
N LEU A 46 11.93 14.32 7.01
CA LEU A 46 12.46 14.36 5.64
C LEU A 46 13.33 13.15 5.29
N SER A 47 13.40 12.14 6.15
CA SER A 47 14.05 10.87 5.85
C SER A 47 13.21 10.06 4.86
N LEU A 48 13.85 9.14 4.12
CA LEU A 48 13.15 8.21 3.22
C LEU A 48 12.00 7.48 3.95
N ALA A 49 12.21 7.12 5.21
CA ALA A 49 11.20 6.46 6.03
C ALA A 49 10.09 7.42 6.50
N GLY A 50 10.38 8.70 6.77
CA GLY A 50 9.35 9.70 7.10
C GLY A 50 8.48 10.08 5.89
N LEU A 51 9.08 10.22 4.70
CA LEU A 51 8.36 10.48 3.44
C LEU A 51 7.54 9.27 2.95
N SER A 52 7.89 8.07 3.40
CA SER A 52 7.16 6.85 3.06
C SER A 52 5.71 6.88 3.57
N GLY A 53 5.45 7.49 4.74
CA GLY A 53 4.11 7.52 5.34
C GLY A 53 3.05 8.23 4.49
N PRO A 54 3.26 9.50 4.08
CA PRO A 54 2.32 10.21 3.22
C PRO A 54 2.09 9.51 1.87
N LEU A 55 3.15 8.93 1.27
CA LEU A 55 3.04 8.20 0.01
C LEU A 55 2.21 6.92 0.15
N GLU A 56 2.45 6.14 1.20
CA GLU A 56 1.65 4.94 1.53
C GLU A 56 0.18 5.31 1.74
N LEU A 57 -0.09 6.42 2.42
CA LEU A 57 -1.46 6.90 2.63
C LEU A 57 -2.16 7.26 1.32
N VAL A 58 -1.47 7.97 0.42
CA VAL A 58 -2.02 8.38 -0.88
C VAL A 58 -2.25 7.16 -1.79
N PHE A 59 -1.27 6.27 -1.92
CA PHE A 59 -1.43 5.06 -2.75
C PHE A 59 -2.50 4.12 -2.19
N GLY A 60 -2.56 3.96 -0.87
CA GLY A 60 -3.58 3.17 -0.19
C GLY A 60 -4.99 3.71 -0.41
N ALA A 61 -5.20 5.03 -0.21
CA ALA A 61 -6.49 5.68 -0.45
C ALA A 61 -6.94 5.54 -1.91
N LEU A 62 -6.04 5.76 -2.87
CA LEU A 62 -6.36 5.62 -4.30
C LEU A 62 -6.72 4.18 -4.67
N LEU A 63 -6.01 3.18 -4.12
CA LEU A 63 -6.32 1.77 -4.35
C LEU A 63 -7.67 1.35 -3.76
N VAL A 64 -7.98 1.77 -2.52
CA VAL A 64 -9.26 1.46 -1.87
C VAL A 64 -10.43 2.12 -2.60
N LEU A 65 -10.30 3.41 -2.93
CA LEU A 65 -11.33 4.13 -3.69
C LEU A 65 -11.45 3.62 -5.14
N GLY A 66 -10.43 2.92 -5.63
CA GLY A 66 -10.44 2.36 -6.98
C GLY A 66 -10.18 3.39 -8.09
N LEU A 67 -9.59 4.54 -7.76
CA LEU A 67 -9.18 5.56 -8.70
C LEU A 67 -7.82 5.21 -9.30
N PHE A 68 -7.69 5.32 -10.63
CA PHE A 68 -6.43 5.13 -11.36
C PHE A 68 -5.65 3.87 -10.94
N THR A 69 -6.35 2.75 -10.73
CA THR A 69 -5.77 1.53 -10.14
C THR A 69 -4.55 0.99 -10.89
N ARG A 70 -4.52 1.10 -12.22
CA ARG A 70 -3.42 0.60 -13.07
C ARG A 70 -2.11 1.35 -12.82
N PRO A 71 -2.04 2.70 -12.97
CA PRO A 71 -0.81 3.43 -12.67
C PRO A 71 -0.47 3.45 -11.17
N VAL A 72 -1.47 3.50 -10.28
CA VAL A 72 -1.22 3.49 -8.83
C VAL A 72 -0.59 2.17 -8.39
N ALA A 73 -1.09 1.03 -8.89
CA ALA A 73 -0.49 -0.28 -8.58
C ALA A 73 0.95 -0.39 -9.11
N PHE A 74 1.25 0.18 -10.28
CA PHE A 74 2.61 0.23 -10.82
C PHE A 74 3.54 1.04 -9.92
N LEU A 75 3.15 2.26 -9.53
CA LEU A 75 3.92 3.12 -8.63
C LEU A 75 4.10 2.48 -7.24
N ALA A 76 3.03 1.91 -6.69
CA ALA A 76 3.06 1.22 -5.39
C ALA A 76 4.04 0.03 -5.40
N SER A 77 4.09 -0.74 -6.49
CA SER A 77 5.04 -1.85 -6.64
C SER A 77 6.51 -1.38 -6.66
N GLY A 78 6.79 -0.29 -7.39
CA GLY A 78 8.11 0.34 -7.41
C GLY A 78 8.51 0.89 -6.03
N PHE A 79 7.56 1.52 -5.33
CA PHE A 79 7.77 2.03 -3.99
C PHE A 79 8.12 0.92 -2.98
N CYS A 80 7.41 -0.22 -3.00
CA CYS A 80 7.74 -1.37 -2.18
C CYS A 80 9.09 -1.99 -2.53
N ALA A 81 9.42 -2.08 -3.83
CA ALA A 81 10.73 -2.55 -4.28
C ALA A 81 11.86 -1.64 -3.77
N VAL A 82 11.68 -0.32 -3.83
CA VAL A 82 12.66 0.61 -3.25
C VAL A 82 12.77 0.39 -1.73
N GLY A 83 11.66 0.23 -1.01
CA GLY A 83 11.67 -0.03 0.43
C GLY A 83 12.43 -1.32 0.80
N TYR A 84 12.19 -2.41 0.09
CA TYR A 84 12.83 -3.71 0.38
C TYR A 84 14.34 -3.71 0.07
N TRP A 85 14.79 -2.95 -0.92
CA TRP A 85 16.22 -2.91 -1.29
C TRP A 85 17.01 -1.81 -0.56
N LEU A 86 16.40 -0.66 -0.26
CA LEU A 86 17.08 0.46 0.41
C LEU A 86 17.08 0.36 1.93
N MET A 87 16.16 -0.43 2.51
CA MET A 87 16.07 -0.61 3.95
C MET A 87 16.45 -2.06 4.31
N PRO A 88 17.72 -2.47 4.11
CA PRO A 88 18.18 -3.75 4.62
C PRO A 88 18.07 -3.73 6.15
N SER A 89 17.33 -4.69 6.69
CA SER A 89 17.22 -4.96 8.12
C SER A 89 18.57 -5.27 8.75
#